data_AF-A0A7Z7PUX2-F1
#
_entry.id   AF-A0A7Z7PUX2-F1
#
_cell.length_a   1.000
_cell.length_b   1.000
_cell.length_c   1.000
_cell.angle_alpha   90.00
_cell.angle_beta   90.00
_cell.angle_gamma   90.00
#
_symmetry.space_group_name_H-M   'P 1'
#
loop_
_entity.id
_entity.type
_entity.pdbx_description
1 polymer ?
#
loop_
_entity_poly.entity_id
_entity_poly.type
_entity_poly.pdbx_seq_one_letter_code
_entity_poly.pdbx_strand_id
1 'polypeptide(L)'
;MWPDISEWAIANGFHYVHKCLLQCPVGGAVISLKLLPRTLAAHISDAEGDRFLGAANYEDLFIDEDGVLRGVGLRDGFIEKAVDGDTPPPWFSDDLVQYLQGLACRGVSM
;
A
#
# COMPACT_ATOMS: atom_id res chain seq x y z
N MET A 1 -7.40 -21.49 1.55
CA MET A 1 -8.40 -20.43 1.36
C MET A 1 -7.60 -19.17 1.16
N TRP A 2 -7.57 -18.61 -0.05
CA TRP A 2 -6.85 -17.35 -0.29
C TRP A 2 -7.46 -16.27 0.62
N PRO A 3 -6.67 -15.36 1.20
CA PRO A 3 -7.25 -14.16 1.77
C PRO A 3 -8.02 -13.47 0.64
N ASP A 4 -9.29 -13.13 0.88
CA ASP A 4 -10.03 -12.32 -0.07
C ASP A 4 -9.36 -10.94 -0.08
N ILE A 5 -8.56 -10.67 -1.11
CA ILE A 5 -7.85 -9.40 -1.30
C ILE A 5 -8.81 -8.22 -1.23
N SER A 6 -10.06 -8.44 -1.64
CA SER A 6 -11.12 -7.46 -1.51
C SER A 6 -11.47 -7.24 -0.04
N GLU A 7 -11.64 -8.31 0.76
CA GLU A 7 -11.89 -8.18 2.20
C GLU A 7 -10.72 -7.49 2.90
N TRP A 8 -9.47 -7.87 2.60
CA TRP A 8 -8.30 -7.18 3.13
C TRP A 8 -8.32 -5.70 2.75
N ALA A 9 -8.56 -5.37 1.47
CA ALA A 9 -8.56 -4.00 1.01
C ALA A 9 -9.66 -3.17 1.71
N ILE A 10 -10.88 -3.70 1.81
CA ILE A 10 -11.99 -3.03 2.50
C ILE A 10 -11.67 -2.83 3.99
N ALA A 11 -11.12 -3.84 4.67
CA ALA A 11 -10.70 -3.73 6.06
C ALA A 11 -9.61 -2.68 6.28
N ASN A 12 -8.84 -2.37 5.24
CA ASN A 12 -7.73 -1.44 5.24
C ASN A 12 -8.06 -0.07 4.61
N GLY A 13 -9.34 0.28 4.57
CA GLY A 13 -9.80 1.61 4.17
C GLY A 13 -9.91 1.83 2.65
N PHE A 14 -9.74 0.79 1.83
CA PHE A 14 -10.13 0.87 0.44
C PHE A 14 -11.65 0.79 0.31
N HIS A 15 -12.19 1.38 -0.76
CA HIS A 15 -13.60 1.28 -1.12
C HIS A 15 -13.76 1.05 -2.62
N TYR A 16 -14.84 0.38 -3.00
CA TYR A 16 -15.14 0.15 -4.41
C TYR A 16 -15.55 1.45 -5.09
N VAL A 17 -14.89 1.77 -6.19
CA VAL A 17 -15.28 2.85 -7.12
C VAL A 17 -15.94 2.25 -8.36
N HIS A 18 -15.49 1.07 -8.78
CA HIS A 18 -16.21 0.18 -9.69
C HIS A 18 -15.90 -1.28 -9.37
N LYS A 19 -16.59 -2.23 -10.01
CA LYS A 19 -16.47 -3.68 -9.75
C LYS A 19 -15.04 -4.25 -9.75
N CYS A 20 -14.11 -3.57 -10.42
CA CYS A 20 -12.73 -4.01 -10.60
C CYS A 20 -11.72 -2.96 -10.13
N LEU A 21 -12.14 -1.99 -9.31
CA LEU A 21 -11.28 -0.93 -8.79
C LEU A 21 -11.68 -0.56 -7.38
N LEU A 22 -10.68 -0.67 -6.51
CA LEU A 22 -10.71 -0.23 -5.14
C LEU A 22 -9.81 1.00 -5.02
N GLN A 23 -10.24 2.00 -4.26
CA GLN A 23 -9.44 3.20 -3.99
C GLN A 23 -9.33 3.48 -2.50
N CYS A 24 -8.19 3.99 -2.06
CA CYS A 24 -7.97 4.48 -0.71
C CYS A 24 -7.28 5.86 -0.75
N PRO A 25 -7.89 6.91 -0.20
CA PRO A 25 -7.21 8.20 -0.02
C PRO A 25 -6.12 8.10 1.05
N VAL A 26 -4.92 8.58 0.73
CA VAL A 26 -3.78 8.63 1.66
C VAL A 26 -3.12 10.00 1.55
N GLY A 27 -3.36 10.85 2.54
CA GLY A 27 -2.89 12.24 2.52
C GLY A 27 -3.38 12.99 1.27
N GLY A 28 -2.45 13.53 0.48
CA GLY A 28 -2.73 14.20 -0.79
C GLY A 28 -2.79 13.28 -2.02
N ALA A 29 -2.81 11.96 -1.83
CA ALA A 29 -2.79 10.96 -2.90
C ALA A 29 -4.00 10.01 -2.83
N VAL A 30 -4.29 9.33 -3.93
CA VAL A 30 -5.29 8.25 -4.02
C VAL A 30 -4.61 6.99 -4.53
N ILE A 31 -4.73 5.91 -3.77
CA ILE A 31 -4.14 4.62 -4.11
C ILE A 31 -5.22 3.78 -4.77
N SER A 32 -4.92 3.24 -5.94
CA SER A 32 -5.86 2.47 -6.76
C SER A 32 -5.39 1.03 -6.90
N LEU A 33 -6.26 0.08 -6.54
CA LEU A 33 -6.06 -1.35 -6.79
C LEU A 33 -7.00 -1.80 -7.91
N LYS A 34 -6.43 -2.15 -9.07
CA LYS A 34 -7.16 -2.68 -10.22
C LYS A 34 -7.20 -4.20 -10.14
N LEU A 35 -8.39 -4.76 -10.02
CA LEU A 35 -8.66 -6.20 -9.99
C LEU A 35 -8.80 -6.71 -11.44
N LEU A 36 -7.72 -7.23 -12.00
CA LEU A 36 -7.70 -7.82 -13.33
C LEU A 36 -8.02 -9.33 -13.25
N PRO A 37 -8.32 -10.01 -14.37
CA PRO A 37 -8.74 -11.42 -14.32
C PRO A 37 -7.74 -12.39 -13.66
N ARG A 38 -6.44 -12.07 -13.64
CA ARG A 38 -5.39 -12.91 -13.05
C ARG A 38 -4.41 -12.18 -12.15
N THR A 39 -4.45 -10.85 -12.16
CA THR A 39 -3.45 -10.00 -11.52
C THR A 39 -4.13 -8.90 -10.72
N LEU A 40 -3.41 -8.43 -9.71
CA LEU A 40 -3.69 -7.18 -9.02
C LEU A 40 -2.66 -6.16 -9.48
N ALA A 41 -3.09 -4.94 -9.79
CA ALA A 41 -2.19 -3.83 -10.10
C ALA A 41 -2.46 -2.63 -9.20
N ALA A 42 -1.40 -2.07 -8.60
CA ALA A 42 -1.47 -0.90 -7.73
C ALA A 42 -0.91 0.35 -8.42
N HIS A 43 -1.59 1.47 -8.26
CA HIS A 43 -1.18 2.79 -8.74
C HIS A 43 -1.36 3.82 -7.62
N ILE A 44 -0.57 4.88 -7.66
CA ILE A 44 -0.73 6.08 -6.83
C ILE A 44 -1.00 7.27 -7.76
N SER A 45 -2.07 8.00 -7.49
CA SER A 45 -2.38 9.25 -8.18
C SER A 45 -2.32 10.42 -7.19
N ASP A 46 -1.50 11.43 -7.47
CA ASP A 46 -1.35 12.64 -6.66
C ASP A 46 -1.17 13.89 -7.54
N ALA A 47 -0.71 15.00 -6.96
CA ALA A 47 -0.50 16.26 -7.68
C ALA A 47 0.60 16.18 -8.75
N GLU A 48 1.53 15.22 -8.65
CA GLU A 48 2.59 14.99 -9.64
C GLU A 48 2.12 14.10 -10.80
N GLY A 49 1.03 13.35 -10.60
CA GLY A 49 0.39 12.53 -11.61
C GLY A 49 0.08 11.11 -11.14
N ASP A 50 -0.14 10.21 -12.09
CA ASP A 50 -0.39 8.79 -11.83
C ASP A 50 0.90 7.98 -12.02
N ARG A 51 1.26 7.18 -11.01
CA ARG A 51 2.47 6.34 -10.99
C ARG A 51 2.10 4.90 -10.70
N PHE A 52 2.70 3.98 -11.46
CA PHE A 52 2.56 2.55 -11.25
C PHE A 52 3.44 2.10 -10.08
N LEU A 53 2.86 1.39 -9.11
CA LEU A 53 3.59 0.84 -7.97
C LEU A 53 4.04 -0.60 -8.21
N GLY A 54 3.20 -1.40 -8.84
CA GLY A 54 3.50 -2.81 -9.08
C GLY A 54 2.27 -3.62 -9.48
N ALA A 55 2.52 -4.81 -10.01
CA ALA A 55 1.50 -5.79 -10.32
C ALA A 55 2.04 -7.20 -10.11
N ALA A 56 1.19 -8.10 -9.64
CA ALA A 56 1.50 -9.51 -9.47
C ALA A 56 0.28 -10.37 -9.75
N ASN A 57 0.50 -11.65 -10.07
CA ASN A 57 -0.57 -12.63 -10.15
C ASN A 57 -1.15 -12.86 -8.76
N TYR A 58 -2.44 -13.20 -8.68
CA TYR A 58 -3.08 -13.45 -7.39
C TYR A 58 -2.39 -14.56 -6.56
N GLU A 59 -1.77 -15.54 -7.23
CA GLU A 59 -1.00 -16.62 -6.58
C GLU A 59 0.32 -16.17 -5.94
N ASP A 60 0.85 -15.02 -6.36
CA ASP A 60 2.10 -14.44 -5.87
C ASP A 60 1.86 -13.38 -4.77
N LEU A 61 0.59 -13.05 -4.49
CA LEU A 61 0.20 -12.09 -3.47
C LEU A 61 0.13 -12.76 -2.10
N PHE A 62 0.63 -12.07 -1.09
CA PHE A 62 0.52 -12.49 0.30
C PHE A 62 0.45 -11.26 1.21
N ILE A 63 -0.17 -11.43 2.37
CA ILE A 63 -0.14 -10.45 3.44
C ILE A 63 0.98 -10.90 4.38
N ASP A 64 1.94 -10.03 4.65
CA ASP A 64 3.04 -10.35 5.55
C ASP A 64 2.67 -10.13 7.02
N GLU A 65 3.65 -10.31 7.91
CA GLU A 65 3.48 -10.14 9.36
C GLU A 65 3.11 -8.70 9.77
N ASP A 66 3.47 -7.71 8.95
CA ASP A 66 3.12 -6.30 9.16
C ASP A 66 1.67 -5.99 8.74
N GLY A 67 0.93 -6.97 8.20
CA GLY A 67 -0.44 -6.82 7.71
C GLY A 67 -0.52 -6.18 6.32
N VAL A 68 0.61 -6.00 5.63
CA VAL A 68 0.68 -5.29 4.34
C VAL A 68 0.60 -6.28 3.18
N LEU A 69 -0.24 -5.97 2.20
CA LEU A 69 -0.32 -6.74 0.96
C LEU A 69 0.96 -6.57 0.11
N ARG A 70 1.60 -7.70 -0.18
CA ARG A 70 2.86 -7.83 -0.95
C ARG A 70 2.63 -8.20 -2.40
N GLY A 71 3.64 -7.95 -3.21
CA GLY A 71 3.65 -8.25 -4.66
C GLY A 71 3.22 -7.08 -5.56
N VAL A 72 2.60 -6.04 -4.99
CA VAL A 72 2.10 -4.87 -5.76
C VAL A 72 2.76 -3.54 -5.39
N GLY A 73 3.87 -3.56 -4.65
CA GLY A 73 4.64 -2.35 -4.33
C GLY A 73 4.01 -1.42 -3.29
N LEU A 74 3.00 -1.87 -2.54
CA LEU A 74 2.30 -1.05 -1.52
C LEU A 74 3.13 -0.71 -0.28
N ARG A 75 4.18 -1.48 0.05
CA ARG A 75 5.12 -1.07 1.11
C ARG A 75 6.16 -0.13 0.52
N ASP A 76 6.85 -0.59 -0.52
CA ASP A 76 8.04 0.06 -1.05
C ASP A 76 7.71 1.44 -1.61
N GLY A 77 6.54 1.60 -2.23
CA GLY A 77 6.06 2.89 -2.72
C GLY A 77 5.77 3.95 -1.64
N PHE A 78 5.75 3.57 -0.36
CA PHE A 78 5.43 4.46 0.77
C PHE A 78 6.45 4.40 1.91
N ILE A 79 7.50 3.57 1.81
CA ILE A 79 8.56 3.51 2.83
C ILE A 79 9.16 4.90 3.02
N GLU A 80 9.54 5.58 1.94
CA GLU A 80 10.19 6.90 2.01
C GLU A 80 9.28 7.92 2.70
N LYS A 81 7.99 7.93 2.36
CA LYS A 81 6.99 8.80 3.00
C LYS A 81 6.88 8.55 4.51
N ALA A 82 6.79 7.28 4.90
CA ALA A 82 6.72 6.92 6.31
C ALA A 82 8.01 7.30 7.07
N VAL A 83 9.18 7.14 6.44
CA VAL A 83 10.51 7.53 6.96
C VAL A 83 10.61 9.05 7.13
N ASP A 84 10.08 9.82 6.17
CA ASP A 84 10.10 11.29 6.20
C ASP A 84 9.09 11.90 7.20
N GLY A 85 8.26 11.06 7.84
CA GLY A 85 7.27 11.50 8.82
C GLY A 85 5.95 12.00 8.22
N ASP A 86 5.71 11.74 6.92
CA ASP A 86 4.39 11.95 6.32
C ASP A 86 3.34 11.05 7.03
N THR A 87 2.06 11.38 6.83
CA THR A 87 0.97 10.51 7.29
C THR A 87 1.11 9.13 6.63
N PRO A 88 1.35 8.05 7.41
CA PRO A 88 1.54 6.73 6.84
C PRO A 88 0.22 6.21 6.25
N PRO A 89 0.28 5.27 5.28
CA PRO A 89 -0.93 4.62 4.80
C PRO A 89 -1.68 3.90 5.92
N PRO A 90 -3.03 3.89 5.89
CA PRO A 90 -3.84 3.33 6.97
C PRO A 90 -3.71 1.80 7.13
N TRP A 91 -3.06 1.13 6.18
CA TRP A 91 -2.75 -0.31 6.21
C TRP A 91 -1.35 -0.62 6.75
N PHE A 92 -0.57 0.37 7.18
CA PHE A 92 0.67 0.11 7.91
C PHE A 92 0.32 -0.07 9.39
N SER A 93 0.87 -1.10 10.02
CA SER A 93 0.76 -1.28 11.46
C SER A 93 1.54 -0.20 12.22
N ASP A 94 1.11 0.12 13.44
CA ASP A 94 1.84 1.08 14.30
C ASP A 94 3.30 0.65 14.52
N ASP A 95 3.55 -0.66 14.67
CA ASP A 95 4.89 -1.22 14.83
C ASP A 95 5.75 -0.99 13.59
N LEU A 96 5.20 -1.20 12.38
CA LEU A 96 5.89 -0.92 11.13
C LEU A 96 6.20 0.58 10.99
N VAL A 97 5.24 1.44 11.30
CA VAL A 97 5.44 2.90 11.25
C VAL A 97 6.55 3.33 12.21
N GLN A 98 6.51 2.87 13.46
CA GLN A 98 7.53 3.17 14.46
C GLN A 98 8.90 2.65 14.05
N TYR A 99 8.97 1.44 13.48
CA TYR A 99 10.21 0.88 12.96
C TYR A 99 10.80 1.74 11.83
N LEU A 100 10.00 2.09 10.82
CA LEU A 100 10.44 2.90 9.68
C LEU A 100 10.90 4.31 10.11
N GLN A 101 10.15 4.96 10.99
CA GLN A 101 10.52 6.26 11.55
C GLN A 101 11.78 6.18 12.44
N GLY A 102 11.93 5.09 13.21
CA GLY A 102 13.11 4.83 14.01
C GLY A 102 14.39 4.64 13.18
N LEU A 103 14.28 4.05 11.98
CA LEU A 103 15.40 3.99 11.02
C LEU A 103 15.82 5.39 10.56
N ALA A 104 14.86 6.28 10.29
CA ALA A 104 15.13 7.67 9.93
C ALA A 104 15.96 8.39 11.01
N CYS A 105 15.54 8.28 12.28
CA CYS A 105 16.24 8.91 13.41
C CYS A 105 17.65 8.36 13.64
N ARG A 106 17.91 7.09 13.27
CA ARG A 106 19.23 6.46 13.38
C ARG A 106 20.14 6.76 12.19
N GLY A 107 19.57 7.11 11.04
CA GLY A 107 20.30 7.53 9.84
C GLY A 107 20.86 8.96 9.88
N VAL A 108 20.45 9.79 10.85
CA VAL A 108 20.92 11.18 11.01
C VAL A 108 22.22 11.29 11.84
N SER A 109 22.90 10.17 12.10
CA SER A 109 24.27 10.16 12.62
C SER A 109 25.26 9.74 11.53
N MET A 110 25.56 10.65 10.60
CA MET A 110 26.80 10.63 9.83
C MET A 110 27.22 12.05 9.44
#